data_AF-A0A8H5E6L9-F1
#
_entry.id   AF-A0A8H5E6L9-F1
#
_cell.length_a   1.000
_cell.length_b   1.000
_cell.length_c   1.000
_cell.angle_alpha   90.00
_cell.angle_beta   90.00
_cell.angle_gamma   90.00
#
_symmetry.space_group_name_H-M   'P 1'
#
loop_
_entity.id
_entity.type
_entity.pdbx_description
1 polymer ?
#
loop_
_entity_poly.entity_id
_entity_poly.type
_entity_poly.pdbx_seq_one_letter_code
_entity_poly.pdbx_strand_id
1 'polypeptide(L)'
;MTADSSIPSQAAVASQNGHPRTKICVYCGAAPGASPAHIEAARALGRAMAENNIDLVYGGGTVGLMGEVAKSLCAINGPESVHGIIPEALVKFERDGTYGTVNEHNHIVPEESVYGRTTVVKDMHTRKKLMAEEVFAGGPGSGFIGLSGGFGTMEEIFETTTWNQLGIHNRGIVLLNIEGYWDGIVQWMDRASEEGFVKPANKNILVNADTPEGAIKALREYKVSDAIYQLQWGSQ
;
A
#
# COMPACT_ATOMS: atom_id res chain seq x y z
N MET A 1 -34.26 42.42 -10.42
CA MET A 1 -32.86 41.98 -10.42
C MET A 1 -32.60 41.24 -9.12
N THR A 2 -32.81 39.93 -9.12
CA THR A 2 -32.36 39.02 -8.04
C THR A 2 -32.16 37.66 -8.72
N ALA A 3 -30.92 37.40 -9.13
CA ALA A 3 -30.51 36.08 -9.58
C ALA A 3 -29.96 35.34 -8.37
N ASP A 4 -30.73 34.36 -7.91
CA ASP A 4 -30.29 33.36 -6.94
C ASP A 4 -29.55 32.27 -7.73
N SER A 5 -28.24 32.18 -7.56
CA SER A 5 -27.40 31.18 -8.22
C SER A 5 -26.83 30.24 -7.16
N SER A 6 -27.65 29.28 -6.75
CA SER A 6 -27.19 28.12 -5.97
C SER A 6 -26.32 27.23 -6.85
N ILE A 7 -25.01 27.26 -6.62
CA ILE A 7 -24.06 26.29 -7.15
C ILE A 7 -24.32 24.96 -6.42
N PRO A 8 -24.57 23.83 -7.10
CA PRO A 8 -24.68 22.55 -6.42
C PRO A 8 -23.29 22.11 -5.94
N SER A 9 -23.18 21.81 -4.65
CA SER A 9 -21.99 21.20 -4.07
C SER A 9 -21.78 19.82 -4.68
N GLN A 10 -20.55 19.55 -5.14
CA GLN A 10 -20.12 18.21 -5.52
C GLN A 10 -19.99 17.35 -4.27
N ALA A 11 -21.11 16.73 -3.87
CA ALA A 11 -21.10 15.63 -2.94
C ALA A 11 -20.38 14.43 -3.57
N ALA A 12 -19.61 13.73 -2.72
CA ALA A 12 -18.79 12.58 -3.04
C ALA A 12 -19.44 11.61 -4.03
N VAL A 13 -18.70 11.25 -5.07
CA VAL A 13 -19.04 10.13 -5.96
C VAL A 13 -18.86 8.84 -5.15
N ALA A 14 -19.88 8.48 -4.38
CA ALA A 14 -20.03 7.13 -3.85
C ALA A 14 -20.02 6.15 -5.03
N SER A 15 -19.28 5.04 -4.92
CA SER A 15 -19.13 4.06 -5.99
C SER A 15 -20.50 3.52 -6.41
N GLN A 16 -21.00 4.01 -7.55
CA GLN A 16 -22.33 3.65 -8.08
C GLN A 16 -22.40 2.25 -8.70
N ASN A 17 -21.34 1.45 -8.64
CA ASN A 17 -21.34 0.07 -9.13
C ASN A 17 -20.87 -0.84 -7.99
N GLY A 18 -21.65 -1.86 -7.63
CA GLY A 18 -21.40 -2.79 -6.51
C GLY A 18 -20.17 -3.69 -6.63
N HIS A 19 -19.11 -3.24 -7.30
CA HIS A 19 -17.81 -3.88 -7.33
C HIS A 19 -16.87 -3.21 -6.33
N PRO A 20 -16.11 -3.98 -5.53
CA PRO A 20 -15.16 -3.40 -4.60
C PRO A 20 -14.10 -2.58 -5.35
N ARG A 21 -13.76 -1.40 -4.83
CA ARG A 21 -12.67 -0.57 -5.34
C ARG A 21 -11.34 -1.33 -5.29
N THR A 22 -10.45 -1.01 -6.22
CA THR A 22 -9.06 -1.49 -6.19
C THR A 22 -8.36 -0.89 -4.96
N LYS A 23 -7.69 -1.74 -4.19
CA LYS A 23 -6.92 -1.36 -3.00
C LYS A 23 -5.46 -1.76 -3.17
N ILE A 24 -4.55 -0.82 -3.03
CA ILE A 24 -3.11 -1.12 -3.05
C ILE A 24 -2.53 -0.83 -1.67
N CYS A 25 -1.84 -1.83 -1.11
CA CYS A 25 -1.02 -1.63 0.07
C CYS A 25 0.37 -1.16 -0.32
N VAL A 26 0.82 -0.03 0.22
CA VAL A 26 2.16 0.50 -0.04
C VAL A 26 3.03 0.33 1.20
N TYR A 27 4.03 -0.55 1.10
CA TYR A 27 5.12 -0.68 2.06
C TYR A 27 6.25 0.28 1.67
N CYS A 28 6.64 1.17 2.58
CA CYS A 28 7.67 2.16 2.30
C CYS A 28 8.30 2.71 3.59
N GLY A 29 9.43 3.41 3.46
CA GLY A 29 10.16 3.96 4.59
C GLY A 29 9.44 5.09 5.33
N ALA A 30 9.57 5.09 6.67
CA ALA A 30 9.22 6.24 7.51
C ALA A 30 10.17 7.44 7.31
N ALA A 31 11.33 7.22 6.69
CA ALA A 31 12.28 8.26 6.32
C ALA A 31 12.10 8.67 4.86
N PRO A 32 12.42 9.92 4.48
CA PRO A 32 12.26 10.40 3.09
C PRO A 32 13.32 9.86 2.12
N GLY A 33 14.39 9.24 2.61
CA GLY A 33 15.57 8.90 1.81
C GLY A 33 16.54 10.07 1.65
N ALA A 34 17.75 9.79 1.16
CA ALA A 34 18.79 10.80 0.95
C ALA A 34 18.61 11.55 -0.38
N SER A 35 18.21 10.83 -1.43
CA SER A 35 17.86 11.40 -2.73
C SER A 35 16.41 11.92 -2.72
N PRO A 36 16.14 13.12 -3.26
CA PRO A 36 14.76 13.62 -3.40
C PRO A 36 13.92 12.76 -4.35
N ALA A 37 14.53 11.93 -5.20
CA ALA A 37 13.81 11.06 -6.12
C ALA A 37 12.82 10.13 -5.40
N HIS A 38 13.12 9.69 -4.17
CA HIS A 38 12.25 8.79 -3.42
C HIS A 38 10.95 9.48 -2.95
N ILE A 39 11.04 10.71 -2.43
CA ILE A 39 9.85 11.46 -2.00
C ILE A 39 9.03 11.91 -3.21
N GLU A 40 9.69 12.24 -4.33
CA GLU A 40 9.01 12.55 -5.60
C GLU A 40 8.27 11.34 -6.16
N ALA A 41 8.85 10.14 -6.07
CA ALA A 41 8.21 8.89 -6.45
C ALA A 41 7.01 8.57 -5.54
N ALA A 42 7.11 8.78 -4.22
CA ALA A 42 5.98 8.63 -3.30
C ALA A 42 4.80 9.55 -3.69
N ARG A 43 5.10 10.82 -3.98
CA ARG A 43 4.11 11.80 -4.44
C ARG A 43 3.49 11.40 -5.78
N ALA A 44 4.31 10.96 -6.73
CA ALA A 44 3.86 10.51 -8.04
C ALA A 44 2.96 9.26 -7.92
N LEU A 45 3.31 8.31 -7.04
CA LEU A 45 2.49 7.15 -6.77
C LEU A 45 1.12 7.51 -6.19
N GLY A 46 1.07 8.40 -5.20
CA GLY A 46 -0.21 8.88 -4.65
C GLY A 46 -1.10 9.53 -5.71
N ARG A 47 -0.53 10.35 -6.61
CA ARG A 47 -1.28 10.93 -7.75
C ARG A 47 -1.76 9.88 -8.75
N ALA A 48 -0.88 8.96 -9.15
CA ALA A 48 -1.21 7.92 -10.10
C ALA A 48 -2.34 7.01 -9.57
N MET A 49 -2.30 6.67 -8.27
CA MET A 49 -3.39 5.96 -7.61
C MET A 49 -4.69 6.77 -7.63
N ALA A 50 -4.62 8.07 -7.35
CA ALA A 50 -5.78 8.95 -7.34
C ALA A 50 -6.49 9.00 -8.70
N GLU A 51 -5.71 9.25 -9.76
CA GLU A 51 -6.17 9.32 -11.16
C GLU A 51 -6.77 7.99 -11.65
N ASN A 52 -6.33 6.88 -11.06
CA ASN A 52 -6.82 5.55 -11.37
C ASN A 52 -7.94 5.06 -10.43
N ASN A 53 -8.42 5.93 -9.54
CA ASN A 53 -9.47 5.63 -8.57
C ASN A 53 -9.14 4.44 -7.65
N ILE A 54 -7.89 4.36 -7.21
CA ILE A 54 -7.35 3.31 -6.35
C ILE A 54 -7.24 3.83 -4.92
N ASP A 55 -7.71 3.04 -3.96
CA ASP A 55 -7.59 3.34 -2.54
C ASP A 55 -6.24 2.84 -1.99
N LEU A 56 -5.69 3.57 -1.02
CA LEU A 56 -4.45 3.24 -0.33
C LEU A 56 -4.71 2.51 0.97
N VAL A 57 -3.97 1.43 1.18
CA VAL A 57 -3.73 0.82 2.49
C VAL A 57 -2.27 1.05 2.85
N TYR A 58 -1.97 1.51 4.08
CA TYR A 58 -0.57 1.75 4.46
C TYR A 58 -0.35 1.69 5.97
N GLY A 59 0.90 1.91 6.37
CA GLY A 59 1.36 1.77 7.74
C GLY A 59 0.91 2.82 8.75
N GLY A 60 0.21 3.87 8.32
CA GLY A 60 -0.35 4.90 9.21
C GLY A 60 0.60 6.02 9.66
N GLY A 61 1.85 6.06 9.15
CA GLY A 61 2.84 7.08 9.52
C GLY A 61 2.71 8.38 8.72
N THR A 62 2.93 9.53 9.35
CA THR A 62 2.74 10.86 8.73
C THR A 62 3.99 11.47 8.12
N VAL A 63 5.14 10.81 8.31
CA VAL A 63 6.47 11.27 7.90
C VAL A 63 7.05 10.41 6.77
N GLY A 64 8.08 10.95 6.12
CA GLY A 64 8.82 10.27 5.06
C GLY A 64 7.94 9.86 3.89
N LEU A 65 8.23 8.70 3.31
CA LEU A 65 7.51 8.23 2.13
C LEU A 65 6.05 7.86 2.44
N MET A 66 5.80 7.24 3.61
CA MET A 66 4.45 6.87 4.06
C MET A 66 3.52 8.09 4.07
N GLY A 67 3.96 9.15 4.75
CA GLY A 67 3.18 10.39 4.85
C GLY A 67 2.93 11.02 3.48
N GLU A 68 3.93 11.02 2.59
CA GLU A 68 3.80 11.65 1.27
C GLU A 68 2.82 10.91 0.35
N VAL A 69 2.83 9.57 0.33
CA VAL A 69 1.85 8.79 -0.47
C VAL A 69 0.44 9.06 0.04
N ALA A 70 0.23 8.95 1.35
CA ALA A 70 -1.07 9.16 1.99
C ALA A 70 -1.60 10.58 1.74
N LYS A 71 -0.77 11.60 1.99
CA LYS A 71 -1.11 13.01 1.78
C LYS A 71 -1.45 13.31 0.32
N SER A 72 -0.67 12.79 -0.61
CA SER A 72 -0.87 13.04 -2.05
C SER A 72 -2.17 12.46 -2.55
N LEU A 73 -2.53 11.24 -2.12
CA LEU A 73 -3.80 10.62 -2.49
C LEU A 73 -4.99 11.30 -1.80
N CYS A 74 -4.90 11.52 -0.49
CA CYS A 74 -5.96 12.12 0.32
C CYS A 74 -6.31 13.53 -0.16
N ALA A 75 -5.33 14.33 -0.57
CA ALA A 75 -5.56 15.67 -1.10
C ALA A 75 -6.42 15.70 -2.39
N ILE A 76 -6.47 14.59 -3.14
CA ILE A 76 -7.18 14.50 -4.43
C ILE A 76 -8.52 13.78 -4.26
N ASN A 77 -8.51 12.60 -3.62
CA ASN A 77 -9.67 11.73 -3.52
C ASN A 77 -10.36 11.74 -2.14
N GLY A 78 -9.83 12.51 -1.19
CA GLY A 78 -10.38 12.69 0.15
C GLY A 78 -10.01 11.57 1.14
N PRO A 79 -10.39 11.74 2.43
CA PRO A 79 -9.96 10.85 3.52
C PRO A 79 -10.36 9.39 3.36
N GLU A 80 -11.50 9.13 2.72
CA GLU A 80 -12.02 7.76 2.50
C GLU A 80 -11.15 6.93 1.55
N SER A 81 -10.33 7.58 0.72
CA SER A 81 -9.43 6.91 -0.21
C SER A 81 -8.16 6.37 0.44
N VAL A 82 -7.89 6.72 1.71
CA VAL A 82 -6.68 6.32 2.43
C VAL A 82 -7.06 5.64 3.74
N HIS A 83 -6.45 4.48 4.00
CA HIS A 83 -6.57 3.78 5.27
C HIS A 83 -5.19 3.42 5.85
N GLY A 84 -4.84 4.06 6.95
CA GLY A 84 -3.66 3.74 7.75
C GLY A 84 -3.96 2.73 8.86
N ILE A 85 -3.07 1.75 9.06
CA ILE A 85 -3.17 0.80 10.18
C ILE A 85 -1.92 0.93 11.05
N ILE A 86 -2.11 1.44 12.26
CA ILE A 86 -1.04 1.76 13.21
C ILE A 86 -1.18 0.91 14.48
N PRO A 87 -0.10 0.34 15.03
CA PRO A 87 -0.19 -0.37 16.30
C PRO A 87 -0.22 0.62 17.48
N GLU A 88 -0.94 0.27 18.55
CA GLU A 88 -1.09 1.10 19.76
C GLU A 88 0.23 1.59 20.34
N ALA A 89 1.28 0.76 20.24
CA ALA A 89 2.61 1.11 20.69
C ALA A 89 3.17 2.32 19.95
N LEU A 90 3.03 2.38 18.62
CA LEU A 90 3.59 3.47 17.81
C LEU A 90 2.80 4.76 17.92
N VAL A 91 1.48 4.71 18.18
CA VAL A 91 0.66 5.90 18.44
C VAL A 91 1.24 6.75 19.59
N LYS A 92 1.89 6.14 20.58
CA LYS A 92 2.49 6.87 21.71
C LYS A 92 3.84 7.51 21.38
N PHE A 93 4.60 6.92 20.44
CA PHE A 93 5.95 7.36 20.10
C PHE A 93 5.99 8.29 18.89
N GLU A 94 5.03 8.19 17.98
CA GLU A 94 4.97 8.97 16.72
C GLU A 94 4.17 10.26 16.84
N ARG A 95 3.66 10.60 18.04
CA ARG A 95 2.93 11.85 18.27
C ARG A 95 3.80 13.07 17.96
N ASP A 96 3.47 13.74 16.87
CA ASP A 96 3.95 15.08 16.53
C ASP A 96 2.77 16.02 16.20
N GLY A 97 3.07 17.21 15.63
CA GLY A 97 2.05 18.20 15.28
C GLY A 97 1.07 17.78 14.17
N THR A 98 1.29 16.64 13.51
CA THR A 98 0.40 16.09 12.47
C THR A 98 -0.71 15.19 13.04
N TYR A 99 -0.70 14.92 14.35
CA TYR A 99 -1.69 14.12 15.07
C TYR A 99 -2.76 15.05 15.67
N GLY A 100 -3.84 15.27 14.93
CA GLY A 100 -4.91 16.21 15.30
C GLY A 100 -6.28 15.59 15.51
N THR A 101 -6.50 14.34 15.09
CA THR A 101 -7.82 13.70 15.14
C THR A 101 -7.95 12.78 16.36
N VAL A 102 -9.11 12.76 17.01
CA VAL A 102 -9.45 11.77 18.04
C VAL A 102 -10.42 10.76 17.44
N ASN A 103 -10.05 9.49 17.38
CA ASN A 103 -10.92 8.45 16.85
C ASN A 103 -11.98 7.99 17.86
N GLU A 104 -12.89 7.11 17.44
CA GLU A 104 -13.99 6.59 18.27
C GLU A 104 -13.55 5.85 19.54
N HIS A 105 -12.30 5.42 19.60
CA HIS A 105 -11.68 4.75 20.76
C HIS A 105 -10.81 5.70 21.60
N ASN A 106 -10.94 7.01 21.40
CA ASN A 106 -10.24 8.05 22.13
C ASN A 106 -8.71 8.04 21.94
N HIS A 107 -8.23 7.50 20.82
CA HIS A 107 -6.84 7.61 20.40
C HIS A 107 -6.63 8.89 19.59
N ILE A 108 -5.54 9.60 19.89
CA ILE A 108 -5.07 10.69 19.03
C ILE A 108 -4.33 10.06 17.85
N VAL A 109 -4.83 10.27 16.64
CA VAL A 109 -4.35 9.72 15.36
C VAL A 109 -4.00 10.85 14.39
N PRO A 110 -3.32 10.56 13.26
CA PRO A 110 -3.05 11.54 12.22
C PRO A 110 -4.30 12.32 11.80
N GLU A 111 -4.11 13.57 11.36
CA GLU A 111 -5.20 14.41 10.86
C GLU A 111 -5.89 13.75 9.65
N GLU A 112 -7.14 13.32 9.84
CA GLU A 112 -7.88 12.51 8.86
C GLU A 112 -8.09 13.24 7.53
N SER A 113 -8.28 14.56 7.55
CA SER A 113 -8.40 15.39 6.34
C SER A 113 -7.14 15.38 5.47
N VAL A 114 -5.97 15.07 6.06
CA VAL A 114 -4.65 15.11 5.40
C VAL A 114 -4.13 13.71 5.12
N TYR A 115 -4.29 12.77 6.03
CA TYR A 115 -3.67 11.43 5.97
C TYR A 115 -4.69 10.29 5.88
N GLY A 116 -5.98 10.61 5.80
CA GLY A 116 -7.06 9.65 5.71
C GLY A 116 -7.42 8.95 7.02
N ARG A 117 -8.34 7.98 6.90
CA ARG A 117 -8.81 7.20 8.04
C ARG A 117 -7.67 6.39 8.64
N THR A 118 -7.68 6.21 9.95
CA THR A 118 -6.67 5.42 10.66
C THR A 118 -7.30 4.44 11.65
N THR A 119 -6.95 3.17 11.54
CA THR A 119 -7.31 2.13 12.52
C THR A 119 -6.12 1.85 13.44
N VAL A 120 -6.37 1.87 14.75
CA VAL A 120 -5.39 1.50 15.77
C VAL A 120 -5.58 0.03 16.13
N VAL A 121 -4.51 -0.76 16.07
CA VAL A 121 -4.53 -2.20 16.40
C VAL A 121 -3.59 -2.53 17.54
N LYS A 122 -3.82 -3.66 18.21
CA LYS A 122 -3.05 -4.05 19.40
C LYS A 122 -1.56 -4.29 19.12
N ASP A 123 -1.23 -4.96 18.01
CA ASP A 123 0.11 -5.46 17.74
C ASP A 123 0.46 -5.50 16.25
N MET A 124 1.75 -5.71 15.96
CA MET A 124 2.29 -5.75 14.59
C MET A 124 1.74 -6.89 13.74
N HIS A 125 1.40 -8.03 14.34
CA HIS A 125 0.84 -9.17 13.59
C HIS A 125 -0.57 -8.83 13.10
N THR A 126 -1.39 -8.27 13.99
CA THR A 126 -2.74 -7.81 13.67
C THR A 126 -2.69 -6.69 12.62
N ARG A 127 -1.71 -5.78 12.71
CA ARG A 127 -1.47 -4.74 11.69
C ARG A 127 -1.24 -5.33 10.30
N LYS A 128 -0.24 -6.19 10.16
CA LYS A 128 0.12 -6.79 8.85
C LYS A 128 -1.03 -7.61 8.29
N LYS A 129 -1.71 -8.38 9.14
CA LYS A 129 -2.90 -9.15 8.79
C LYS A 129 -4.01 -8.25 8.24
N LEU A 130 -4.39 -7.20 8.96
CA LEU A 130 -5.46 -6.30 8.53
C LEU A 130 -5.11 -5.57 7.22
N MET A 131 -3.88 -5.08 7.09
CA MET A 131 -3.40 -4.46 5.84
C MET A 131 -3.55 -5.42 4.65
N ALA A 132 -3.18 -6.69 4.82
CA ALA A 132 -3.29 -7.70 3.77
C ALA A 132 -4.76 -8.08 3.48
N GLU A 133 -5.59 -8.27 4.51
CA GLU A 133 -7.02 -8.58 4.36
C GLU A 133 -7.76 -7.48 3.57
N GLU A 134 -7.41 -6.21 3.78
CA GLU A 134 -7.97 -5.11 3.00
C GLU A 134 -7.64 -5.21 1.51
N VAL A 135 -6.41 -5.54 1.17
CA VAL A 135 -5.99 -5.75 -0.22
C VAL A 135 -6.69 -6.97 -0.81
N PHE A 136 -6.86 -8.04 -0.02
CA PHE A 136 -7.56 -9.26 -0.46
C PHE A 136 -9.04 -9.01 -0.74
N ALA A 137 -9.68 -8.11 0.01
CA ALA A 137 -11.06 -7.68 -0.20
C ALA A 137 -11.20 -6.68 -1.37
N GLY A 138 -10.10 -6.10 -1.86
CA GLY A 138 -10.11 -5.15 -2.96
C GLY A 138 -10.48 -5.77 -4.32
N GLY A 139 -10.89 -4.91 -5.25
CA GLY A 139 -11.25 -5.29 -6.62
C GLY A 139 -10.07 -5.78 -7.47
N PRO A 140 -10.31 -6.01 -8.78
CA PRO A 140 -9.24 -6.32 -9.74
C PRO A 140 -8.10 -5.29 -9.70
N GLY A 141 -6.86 -5.75 -9.86
CA GLY A 141 -5.67 -4.90 -9.77
C GLY A 141 -5.22 -4.53 -8.35
N SER A 142 -5.88 -5.05 -7.32
CA SER A 142 -5.42 -4.87 -5.93
C SER A 142 -4.16 -5.68 -5.69
N GLY A 143 -3.23 -5.13 -4.91
CA GLY A 143 -1.96 -5.77 -4.62
C GLY A 143 -1.05 -4.95 -3.71
N PHE A 144 0.22 -5.28 -3.74
CA PHE A 144 1.23 -4.73 -2.83
C PHE A 144 2.33 -4.03 -3.64
N ILE A 145 2.72 -2.83 -3.19
CA ILE A 145 3.86 -2.10 -3.75
C ILE A 145 4.88 -1.85 -2.64
N GLY A 146 6.14 -2.21 -2.91
CA GLY A 146 7.30 -1.84 -2.12
C GLY A 146 8.00 -0.62 -2.72
N LEU A 147 7.79 0.55 -2.14
CA LEU A 147 8.65 1.71 -2.41
C LEU A 147 9.93 1.58 -1.57
N SER A 148 10.92 2.45 -1.78
CA SER A 148 12.16 2.47 -1.00
C SER A 148 11.90 2.48 0.51
N GLY A 149 12.63 1.66 1.27
CA GLY A 149 12.37 1.49 2.70
C GLY A 149 13.34 0.54 3.38
N GLY A 150 13.41 0.60 4.70
CA GLY A 150 14.36 -0.19 5.49
C GLY A 150 13.93 -1.64 5.73
N PHE A 151 14.47 -2.24 6.79
CA PHE A 151 14.18 -3.64 7.14
C PHE A 151 12.69 -3.94 7.33
N GLY A 152 11.91 -3.01 7.90
CA GLY A 152 10.46 -3.20 8.06
C GLY A 152 9.74 -3.39 6.73
N THR A 153 10.01 -2.51 5.76
CA THR A 153 9.46 -2.61 4.40
C THR A 153 9.86 -3.92 3.72
N MET A 154 11.12 -4.33 3.88
CA MET A 154 11.63 -5.58 3.32
C MET A 154 10.94 -6.81 3.94
N GLU A 155 10.72 -6.79 5.27
CA GLU A 155 10.02 -7.85 5.99
C GLU A 155 8.57 -8.00 5.51
N GLU A 156 7.85 -6.88 5.36
CA GLU A 156 6.46 -6.86 4.88
C GLU A 156 6.34 -7.36 3.42
N ILE A 157 7.29 -6.98 2.56
CA ILE A 157 7.34 -7.45 1.15
C ILE A 157 7.62 -8.95 1.08
N PHE A 158 8.59 -9.47 1.82
CA PHE A 158 8.89 -10.90 1.78
C PHE A 158 7.82 -11.75 2.46
N GLU A 159 7.14 -11.24 3.48
CA GLU A 159 6.02 -11.93 4.10
C GLU A 159 4.86 -12.09 3.10
N THR A 160 4.43 -11.02 2.45
CA THR A 160 3.36 -11.09 1.42
C THR A 160 3.78 -11.89 0.19
N THR A 161 5.04 -11.84 -0.21
CA THR A 161 5.59 -12.71 -1.28
C THR A 161 5.51 -14.19 -0.89
N THR A 162 5.85 -14.51 0.36
CA THR A 162 5.80 -15.88 0.88
C THR A 162 4.35 -16.38 0.97
N TRP A 163 3.42 -15.52 1.42
CA TRP A 163 2.00 -15.85 1.45
C TRP A 163 1.41 -16.13 0.07
N ASN A 164 1.79 -15.34 -0.95
CA ASN A 164 1.43 -15.63 -2.34
C ASN A 164 1.97 -17.00 -2.77
N GLN A 165 3.25 -17.28 -2.53
CA GLN A 165 3.86 -18.57 -2.87
C GLN A 165 3.13 -19.75 -2.22
N LEU A 166 2.66 -19.57 -0.97
CA LEU A 166 1.91 -20.56 -0.19
C LEU A 166 0.42 -20.67 -0.57
N GLY A 167 -0.05 -19.89 -1.55
CA GLY A 167 -1.44 -19.90 -2.00
C GLY A 167 -2.43 -19.23 -1.04
N ILE A 168 -1.93 -18.44 -0.06
CA ILE A 168 -2.80 -17.72 0.90
C ILE A 168 -3.55 -16.58 0.19
N HIS A 169 -2.95 -15.98 -0.83
CA HIS A 169 -3.61 -15.02 -1.70
C HIS A 169 -3.07 -15.08 -3.13
N ASN A 170 -3.78 -14.41 -4.03
CA ASN A 170 -3.48 -14.33 -5.46
C ASN A 170 -3.16 -12.91 -5.94
N ARG A 171 -2.85 -12.00 -5.02
CA ARG A 171 -2.51 -10.60 -5.31
C ARG A 171 -1.03 -10.46 -5.69
N GLY A 172 -0.75 -9.64 -6.71
CA GLY A 172 0.60 -9.35 -7.17
C GLY A 172 1.38 -8.48 -6.20
N ILE A 173 2.71 -8.58 -6.24
CA ILE A 173 3.63 -7.75 -5.46
C ILE A 173 4.62 -7.09 -6.42
N VAL A 174 4.81 -5.78 -6.28
CA VAL A 174 5.72 -4.99 -7.13
C VAL A 174 6.73 -4.23 -6.30
N LEU A 175 8.00 -4.30 -6.66
CA LEU A 175 9.04 -3.38 -6.20
C LEU A 175 9.03 -2.16 -7.12
N LEU A 176 8.74 -0.97 -6.58
CA LEU A 176 8.87 0.28 -7.31
C LEU A 176 10.31 0.81 -7.14
N ASN A 177 11.13 0.58 -8.15
CA ASN A 177 12.57 0.71 -8.11
C ASN A 177 13.05 2.08 -8.60
N ILE A 178 13.29 2.95 -7.62
CA ILE A 178 13.74 4.32 -7.84
C ILE A 178 15.26 4.36 -7.74
N GLU A 179 15.92 4.86 -8.80
CA GLU A 179 17.38 4.96 -8.88
C GLU A 179 18.12 3.63 -8.60
N GLY A 180 17.53 2.49 -8.96
CA GLY A 180 18.13 1.17 -8.74
C GLY A 180 18.14 0.71 -7.28
N TYR A 181 17.35 1.34 -6.40
CA TYR A 181 17.25 0.99 -4.98
C TYR A 181 17.04 -0.51 -4.71
N TRP A 182 16.24 -1.17 -5.54
CA TRP A 182 15.89 -2.59 -5.39
C TRP A 182 16.77 -3.55 -6.20
N ASP A 183 17.76 -3.06 -6.95
CA ASP A 183 18.58 -3.89 -7.85
C ASP A 183 19.25 -5.06 -7.13
N GLY A 184 19.76 -4.82 -5.92
CA GLY A 184 20.38 -5.87 -5.11
C GLY A 184 19.40 -6.98 -4.69
N ILE A 185 18.13 -6.64 -4.46
CA ILE A 185 17.10 -7.62 -4.11
C ILE A 185 16.65 -8.41 -5.35
N VAL A 186 16.48 -7.72 -6.49
CA VAL A 186 16.20 -8.38 -7.77
C VAL A 186 17.32 -9.37 -8.12
N GLN A 187 18.58 -8.96 -7.97
CA GLN A 187 19.73 -9.84 -8.19
C GLN A 187 19.75 -11.03 -7.23
N TRP A 188 19.43 -10.81 -5.95
CA TRP A 188 19.33 -11.90 -4.98
C TRP A 188 18.22 -12.90 -5.34
N MET A 189 17.06 -12.42 -5.81
CA MET A 189 15.96 -13.28 -6.24
C MET A 189 16.35 -14.14 -7.46
N ASP A 190 17.04 -13.53 -8.43
CA ASP A 190 17.58 -14.24 -9.59
C ASP A 190 18.49 -15.37 -9.14
N ARG A 191 19.43 -15.07 -8.24
CA ARG A 191 20.37 -16.05 -7.69
C ARG A 191 19.66 -17.15 -6.90
N ALA A 192 18.69 -16.81 -6.07
CA ALA A 192 17.91 -17.78 -5.31
C ALA A 192 17.12 -18.71 -6.24
N SER A 193 16.69 -18.23 -7.40
CA SER A 193 16.03 -19.05 -8.41
C SER A 193 17.00 -19.96 -9.16
N GLU A 194 18.14 -19.44 -9.59
CA GLU A 194 19.21 -20.20 -10.24
C GLU A 194 19.71 -21.36 -9.35
N GLU A 195 19.86 -21.11 -8.06
CA GLU A 195 20.28 -22.09 -7.06
C GLU A 195 19.14 -23.02 -6.59
N GLY A 196 17.93 -22.84 -7.12
CA GLY A 196 16.79 -23.73 -6.88
C GLY A 196 16.06 -23.53 -5.55
N PHE A 197 16.38 -22.48 -4.78
CA PHE A 197 15.63 -22.10 -3.57
C PHE A 197 14.27 -21.47 -3.92
N VAL A 198 14.17 -20.80 -5.07
CA VAL A 198 12.91 -20.28 -5.63
C VAL A 198 12.62 -20.97 -6.95
N LYS A 199 11.46 -21.63 -7.06
CA LYS A 199 11.05 -22.29 -8.32
C LYS A 199 10.96 -21.23 -9.45
N PRO A 200 11.44 -21.51 -10.67
CA PRO A 200 11.38 -20.54 -11.77
C PRO A 200 9.99 -19.97 -12.04
N ALA A 201 8.93 -20.78 -11.89
CA ALA A 201 7.55 -20.32 -12.03
C ALA A 201 7.13 -19.28 -10.97
N ASN A 202 7.74 -19.31 -9.78
CA ASN A 202 7.47 -18.37 -8.69
C ASN A 202 8.26 -17.06 -8.82
N LYS A 203 9.20 -16.95 -9.78
CA LYS A 203 9.99 -15.73 -10.01
C LYS A 203 9.11 -14.52 -10.31
N ASN A 204 7.96 -14.74 -10.95
CA ASN A 204 7.03 -13.66 -11.33
C ASN A 204 6.05 -13.27 -10.21
N ILE A 205 6.17 -13.82 -9.00
CA ILE A 205 5.34 -13.42 -7.85
C ILE A 205 5.67 -11.98 -7.43
N LEU A 206 6.95 -11.65 -7.39
CA LEU A 206 7.49 -10.32 -7.07
C LEU A 206 8.16 -9.77 -8.32
N VAL A 207 7.64 -8.67 -8.85
CA VAL A 207 8.16 -8.06 -10.10
C VAL A 207 8.67 -6.65 -9.86
N ASN A 208 9.53 -6.17 -10.75
CA ASN A 208 10.05 -4.81 -10.70
C ASN A 208 9.25 -3.85 -11.62
N ALA A 209 9.12 -2.60 -11.20
CA ALA A 209 8.69 -1.49 -12.05
C ALA A 209 9.47 -0.21 -11.70
N ASP A 210 9.81 0.60 -12.70
CA ASP A 210 10.63 1.80 -12.50
C ASP A 210 9.79 3.08 -12.37
N THR A 211 8.47 2.97 -12.60
CA THR A 211 7.53 4.10 -12.53
C THR A 211 6.25 3.70 -11.79
N PRO A 212 5.56 4.64 -11.13
CA PRO A 212 4.28 4.36 -10.48
C PRO A 212 3.21 3.77 -11.41
N GLU A 213 3.11 4.29 -12.64
CA GLU A 213 2.16 3.79 -13.64
C GLU A 213 2.52 2.38 -14.08
N GLY A 214 3.82 2.10 -14.22
CA GLY A 214 4.35 0.75 -14.46
C GLY A 214 3.99 -0.20 -13.35
N ALA A 215 4.10 0.22 -12.08
CA ALA A 215 3.76 -0.60 -10.93
C ALA A 215 2.25 -0.92 -10.86
N ILE A 216 1.40 0.09 -11.05
CA ILE A 216 -0.06 -0.09 -11.10
C ILE A 216 -0.46 -1.01 -12.26
N LYS A 217 0.17 -0.83 -13.44
CA LYS A 217 -0.06 -1.71 -14.59
C LYS A 217 0.34 -3.15 -14.29
N ALA A 218 1.52 -3.36 -13.71
CA ALA A 218 2.01 -4.68 -13.34
C ALA A 218 1.06 -5.41 -12.37
N LEU A 219 0.48 -4.70 -11.39
CA LEU A 219 -0.53 -5.26 -10.50
C LEU A 219 -1.84 -5.64 -11.21
N ARG A 220 -2.28 -4.83 -12.18
CA ARG A 220 -3.48 -5.14 -12.99
C ARG A 220 -3.29 -6.34 -13.90
N GLU A 221 -2.09 -6.49 -14.44
CA GLU A 221 -1.74 -7.56 -15.38
C GLU A 221 -1.23 -8.84 -14.69
N TYR A 222 -1.01 -8.79 -13.38
CA TYR A 222 -0.50 -9.91 -12.61
C TYR A 222 -1.36 -11.16 -12.78
N LYS A 223 -0.68 -12.28 -13.03
CA LYS A 223 -1.26 -13.62 -13.06
C LYS A 223 -0.54 -14.48 -12.05
N VAL A 224 -1.31 -15.22 -11.28
CA VAL A 224 -0.81 -16.16 -10.29
C VAL A 224 0.10 -17.18 -10.97
N SER A 225 1.22 -17.50 -10.33
CA SER A 225 2.12 -18.55 -10.79
C SER A 225 1.39 -19.90 -10.84
N ASP A 226 1.57 -20.67 -11.93
CA ASP A 226 1.04 -22.04 -12.01
C ASP A 226 1.71 -23.00 -11.00
N ALA A 227 2.78 -22.57 -10.32
CA ALA A 227 3.51 -23.34 -9.31
C ALA A 227 3.21 -22.91 -7.86
N ILE A 228 2.17 -22.10 -7.62
CA ILE A 228 1.71 -21.85 -6.25
C ILE A 228 1.31 -23.17 -5.58
N TYR A 229 1.57 -23.26 -4.27
CA TYR A 229 1.11 -24.43 -3.52
C TYR A 229 -0.42 -24.38 -3.38
N GLN A 230 -1.10 -25.47 -3.75
CA GLN A 230 -2.54 -25.63 -3.56
C GLN A 230 -2.84 -26.09 -2.13
N LEU A 231 -2.39 -25.32 -1.14
CA LEU A 231 -2.55 -25.66 0.28
C LEU A 231 -3.93 -25.23 0.78
N GLN A 232 -4.62 -26.14 1.46
CA GLN A 232 -5.84 -25.81 2.20
C GLN A 232 -5.46 -25.38 3.62
N TRP A 233 -5.45 -24.08 3.84
CA TRP A 233 -5.22 -23.48 5.15
C TRP A 233 -6.55 -23.48 5.93
N GLY A 234 -6.71 -24.38 6.91
CA GLY A 234 -7.90 -24.44 7.77
C GLY A 234 -8.65 -25.78 7.85
N SER A 235 -8.11 -26.86 7.28
CA SER A 235 -8.68 -28.21 7.36
C SER A 235 -7.85 -29.18 8.23
N GLN A 236 -7.30 -28.68 9.35
CA GLN A 236 -6.69 -29.49 10.41
C GLN A 236 -7.34 -29.16 11.76
#